data_AF-A0A953ULK9-F1
#
_entry.id   AF-A0A953ULK9-F1
#
_cell.length_a   1.000
_cell.length_b   1.000
_cell.length_c   1.000
_cell.angle_alpha   90.00
_cell.angle_beta   90.00
_cell.angle_gamma   90.00
#
_symmetry.space_group_name_H-M   'P 1'
#
loop_
_entity.id
_entity.type
_entity.pdbx_description
1 polymer ?
#
loop_
_entity_poly.entity_id
_entity_poly.type
_entity_poly.pdbx_seq_one_letter_code
_entity_poly.pdbx_strand_id
1 'polypeptide(L)'
;MRQPRPWYGSAEAVRIANQLLVYQHDNGGWEKNIDMAVPLGEKERGELVARKKENLGHTTIDNDATYPQMRYLARVYTATRQEPFRAAFQKGLDYVLEAQYPNGGWPQFYPLRDGYWSHITYNDDAMIGVMETLRSIVNREPDYVFVSDADRVRARQAIEKGIQCILT
;
A
#
# COMPACT_ATOMS: atom_id res chain seq x y z
N MET A 1 -3.24 -6.91 11.34
CA MET A 1 -4.48 -6.10 11.24
C MET A 1 -5.69 -6.67 12.03
N ARG A 2 -5.48 -7.29 13.20
CA ARG A 2 -6.55 -7.98 13.96
C ARG A 2 -7.10 -7.19 15.15
N GLN A 3 -6.75 -5.90 15.26
CA GLN A 3 -7.20 -5.05 16.36
C GLN A 3 -8.66 -4.60 16.14
N PRO A 4 -9.44 -4.37 17.22
CA PRO A 4 -10.81 -3.87 17.10
C PRO A 4 -10.82 -2.43 16.57
N ARG A 5 -11.92 -2.00 15.92
CA ARG A 5 -12.03 -0.66 15.30
C ARG A 5 -11.61 0.51 16.20
N PRO A 6 -12.04 0.59 17.48
CA PRO A 6 -11.65 1.70 18.36
C PRO A 6 -10.13 1.82 18.60
N TRP A 7 -9.39 0.70 18.52
CA TRP A 7 -7.95 0.71 18.73
C TRP A 7 -7.20 1.56 17.70
N TYR A 8 -7.72 1.67 16.48
CA TYR A 8 -7.09 2.46 15.41
C TYR A 8 -7.12 3.98 15.64
N GLY A 9 -7.86 4.45 16.64
CA GLY A 9 -7.80 5.84 17.11
C GLY A 9 -6.83 6.06 18.28
N SER A 10 -6.16 5.01 18.78
CA SER A 10 -5.24 5.11 19.92
C SER A 10 -3.93 5.82 19.57
N ALA A 11 -3.23 6.32 20.60
CA ALA A 11 -1.90 6.91 20.45
C ALA A 11 -0.90 5.93 19.82
N GLU A 12 -1.00 4.64 20.16
CA GLU A 12 -0.13 3.61 19.59
C GLU A 12 -0.40 3.38 18.11
N ALA A 13 -1.68 3.35 17.71
CA ALA A 13 -2.03 3.22 16.31
C ALA A 13 -1.55 4.42 15.47
N VAL A 14 -1.69 5.63 16.02
CA VAL A 14 -1.18 6.87 15.42
C VAL A 14 0.35 6.86 15.35
N ARG A 15 1.05 6.34 16.37
CA ARG A 15 2.52 6.23 16.37
C ARG A 15 3.00 5.33 15.24
N ILE A 16 2.40 4.15 15.09
CA ILE A 16 2.72 3.20 14.01
C ILE A 16 2.38 3.83 12.65
N ALA A 17 1.23 4.48 12.50
CA ALA A 17 0.87 5.15 11.25
C ALA A 17 1.89 6.23 10.85
N ASN A 18 2.34 7.06 11.80
CA ASN A 18 3.42 8.03 11.57
C ASN A 18 4.74 7.37 11.17
N GLN A 19 5.00 6.16 11.65
CA GLN A 19 6.18 5.39 11.27
C GLN A 19 6.06 4.86 9.84
N LEU A 20 4.88 4.39 9.42
CA LEU A 20 4.62 4.03 8.03
C LEU A 20 4.87 5.20 7.08
N LEU A 21 4.55 6.44 7.49
CA LEU A 21 4.85 7.64 6.71
C LEU A 21 6.36 7.82 6.48
N VAL A 22 7.19 7.47 7.45
CA VAL A 22 8.66 7.56 7.32
C VAL A 22 9.16 6.52 6.32
N TYR A 23 8.67 5.29 6.42
CA TYR A 23 9.08 4.18 5.56
C TYR A 23 8.54 4.25 4.12
N GLN A 24 7.47 5.00 3.86
CA GLN A 24 6.93 5.12 2.50
C GLN A 24 7.92 5.84 1.58
N HIS A 25 8.26 5.24 0.45
CA HIS A 25 9.10 5.88 -0.57
C HIS A 25 8.31 6.90 -1.38
N ASP A 26 9.00 7.77 -2.12
CA ASP A 26 8.35 8.86 -2.88
C ASP A 26 7.47 8.36 -4.02
N ASN A 27 7.72 7.15 -4.53
CA ASN A 27 6.85 6.47 -5.49
C ASN A 27 5.55 5.92 -4.86
N GLY A 28 5.41 5.98 -3.54
CA GLY A 28 4.22 5.55 -2.80
C GLY A 28 4.27 4.12 -2.26
N GLY A 29 5.28 3.32 -2.62
CA GLY A 29 5.44 1.95 -2.16
C GLY A 29 6.21 1.81 -0.84
N TRP A 30 6.25 0.58 -0.33
CA TRP A 30 7.03 0.19 0.84
C TRP A 30 7.97 -0.98 0.53
N GLU A 31 9.05 -1.06 1.30
CA GLU A 31 9.95 -2.22 1.33
C GLU A 31 9.35 -3.36 2.17
N LYS A 32 9.80 -4.59 1.91
CA LYS A 32 9.36 -5.80 2.62
C LYS A 32 10.26 -6.17 3.79
N ASN A 33 9.80 -7.10 4.63
CA ASN A 33 10.58 -7.71 5.72
C ASN A 33 11.08 -6.73 6.79
N ILE A 34 10.34 -5.65 7.03
CA ILE A 34 10.62 -4.67 8.09
C ILE A 34 9.46 -4.67 9.07
N ASP A 35 9.73 -4.86 10.36
CA ASP A 35 8.75 -4.60 11.40
C ASP A 35 8.62 -3.08 11.63
N MET A 36 7.74 -2.46 10.86
CA MET A 36 7.51 -1.02 10.90
C MET A 36 6.71 -0.56 12.12
N ALA A 37 6.37 -1.45 13.05
CA ALA A 37 5.77 -1.07 14.34
C ALA A 37 6.84 -0.85 15.43
N VAL A 38 8.06 -1.37 15.26
CA VAL A 38 9.15 -1.16 16.22
C VAL A 38 9.55 0.32 16.24
N PRO A 39 9.56 1.01 17.40
CA PRO A 39 9.94 2.42 17.48
C PRO A 39 11.31 2.70 16.87
N LEU A 40 11.37 3.67 15.97
CA LEU A 40 12.61 4.14 15.34
C LEU A 40 13.32 5.15 16.24
N GLY A 41 14.64 5.06 16.30
CA GLY A 41 15.47 6.14 16.84
C GLY A 41 15.46 7.38 15.93
N GLU A 42 15.83 8.54 16.47
CA GLU A 42 15.87 9.80 15.70
C GLU A 42 16.84 9.73 14.51
N LYS A 43 18.01 9.11 14.72
CA LYS A 43 19.02 8.93 13.67
C LYS A 43 18.48 8.09 12.51
N GLU A 44 17.91 6.92 12.80
CA GLU A 44 17.35 6.00 11.80
C GLU A 44 16.20 6.65 11.03
N ARG A 45 15.35 7.41 11.73
CA ARG A 45 14.30 8.20 11.10
C ARG A 45 14.87 9.20 10.11
N GLY A 46 15.92 9.95 10.49
CA GLY A 46 16.58 10.91 9.61
C GLY A 46 17.14 10.26 8.35
N GLU A 47 17.79 9.11 8.50
CA GLU A 47 18.32 8.33 7.38
C GLU A 47 17.23 7.82 6.43
N LEU A 48 16.13 7.28 6.96
CA LEU A 48 15.00 6.83 6.15
C LEU A 48 14.35 7.97 5.38
N VAL A 49 14.16 9.12 6.01
CA VAL A 49 13.61 10.32 5.35
C VAL A 49 14.51 10.78 4.20
N ALA A 50 15.83 10.78 4.39
CA ALA A 50 16.78 11.18 3.35
C ALA A 50 16.75 10.24 2.13
N ARG A 51 16.49 8.95 2.34
CA ARG A 51 16.53 7.91 1.29
C ARG A 51 15.21 7.68 0.57
N LYS A 52 14.14 8.42 0.86
CA LYS A 52 12.80 8.25 0.24
C LYS A 52 12.79 8.31 -1.30
N LYS A 53 13.74 9.02 -1.90
CA LYS A 53 13.93 9.15 -3.36
C LYS A 53 14.93 8.15 -3.92
N GLU A 54 15.71 7.54 -3.06
CA GLU A 54 16.71 6.55 -3.42
C GLU A 54 16.05 5.17 -3.42
N ASN A 55 16.67 4.21 -4.11
CA ASN A 55 16.24 2.81 -4.05
C ASN A 55 14.76 2.57 -4.36
N LEU A 56 14.12 3.41 -5.18
CA LEU A 56 12.70 3.26 -5.53
C LEU A 56 12.37 1.87 -6.09
N GLY A 57 13.33 1.22 -6.77
CA GLY A 57 13.15 -0.15 -7.23
C GLY A 57 12.93 -1.16 -6.09
N HIS A 58 13.21 -0.85 -4.82
CA HIS A 58 13.07 -1.75 -3.66
C HIS A 58 11.67 -1.81 -3.06
N THR A 59 10.75 -0.95 -3.52
CA THR A 59 9.36 -1.08 -3.13
C THR A 59 8.68 -2.23 -3.84
N THR A 60 7.78 -2.91 -3.14
CA THR A 60 7.23 -4.19 -3.58
C THR A 60 5.84 -4.43 -3.01
N ILE A 61 5.13 -5.39 -3.61
CA ILE A 61 3.89 -5.96 -3.08
C ILE A 61 4.11 -7.36 -2.47
N ASP A 62 5.34 -7.87 -2.52
CA ASP A 62 5.76 -9.16 -1.99
C ASP A 62 5.87 -9.15 -0.47
N ASN A 63 5.68 -10.31 0.17
CA ASN A 63 5.76 -10.48 1.62
C ASN A 63 4.99 -9.40 2.41
N ASP A 64 3.71 -9.21 2.12
CA ASP A 64 2.85 -8.26 2.85
C ASP A 64 3.38 -6.80 2.80
N ALA A 65 4.04 -6.41 1.71
CA ALA A 65 4.46 -5.04 1.48
C ALA A 65 3.41 -4.22 0.72
N THR A 66 3.43 -2.92 0.97
CA THR A 66 2.53 -1.89 0.41
C THR A 66 1.05 -2.03 0.77
N TYR A 67 0.35 -3.10 0.37
CA TYR A 67 -1.10 -3.19 0.57
C TYR A 67 -1.53 -3.30 2.05
N PRO A 68 -0.80 -3.97 2.97
CA PRO A 68 -1.15 -3.95 4.39
C PRO A 68 -0.95 -2.57 5.04
N GLN A 69 0.09 -1.84 4.62
CA GLN A 69 0.37 -0.48 5.07
C GLN A 69 -0.74 0.47 4.62
N MET A 70 -1.20 0.34 3.37
CA MET A 70 -2.39 1.06 2.88
C MET A 70 -3.64 0.75 3.73
N ARG A 71 -3.95 -0.53 3.95
CA ARG A 71 -5.09 -0.96 4.79
C ARG A 71 -4.99 -0.37 6.20
N TYR A 72 -3.79 -0.34 6.78
CA TYR A 72 -3.56 0.23 8.10
C TYR A 72 -3.79 1.75 8.13
N LEU A 73 -3.22 2.49 7.18
CA LEU A 73 -3.39 3.94 7.05
C LEU A 73 -4.86 4.33 6.85
N ALA A 74 -5.61 3.58 6.05
CA ALA A 74 -7.04 3.81 5.82
C ALA A 74 -7.86 3.70 7.13
N ARG A 75 -7.55 2.69 7.96
CA ARG A 75 -8.19 2.50 9.28
C ARG A 75 -7.88 3.62 10.26
N VAL A 76 -6.60 3.99 10.36
CA VAL A 76 -6.17 5.08 11.26
C VAL A 76 -6.75 6.40 10.79
N TYR A 77 -6.75 6.69 9.49
CA TYR A 77 -7.39 7.88 8.94
C TYR A 77 -8.89 7.91 9.23
N THR A 78 -9.59 6.79 9.04
CA THR A 78 -11.03 6.72 9.32
C THR A 78 -11.34 7.01 10.79
N ALA A 79 -10.48 6.56 11.71
CA ALA A 79 -10.64 6.79 13.15
C ALA A 79 -10.21 8.19 13.61
N THR A 80 -9.22 8.82 12.95
CA THR A 80 -8.54 10.03 13.46
C THR A 80 -8.69 11.27 12.59
N ARG A 81 -9.03 11.09 11.31
CA ARG A 81 -9.10 12.13 10.27
C ARG A 81 -7.81 12.94 10.07
N GLN A 82 -6.66 12.39 10.46
CA GLN A 82 -5.37 13.04 10.25
C GLN A 82 -4.95 12.93 8.78
N GLU A 83 -4.98 14.06 8.06
CA GLU A 83 -4.73 14.11 6.61
C GLU A 83 -3.41 13.49 6.12
N PRO A 84 -2.28 13.51 6.86
CA PRO A 84 -1.06 12.81 6.42
C PRO A 84 -1.29 11.32 6.12
N PHE A 85 -2.19 10.66 6.85
CA PHE A 85 -2.50 9.24 6.61
C PHE A 85 -3.32 9.03 5.35
N ARG A 86 -4.25 9.95 5.04
CA ARG A 86 -4.99 9.92 3.77
C ARG A 86 -4.06 10.19 2.58
N ALA A 87 -3.16 11.16 2.71
CA ALA A 87 -2.19 11.48 1.66
C ALA A 87 -1.25 10.30 1.37
N ALA A 88 -0.74 9.63 2.40
CA ALA A 88 0.09 8.45 2.24
C ALA A 88 -0.67 7.25 1.67
N PHE A 89 -1.92 7.04 2.11
CA PHE A 89 -2.80 6.04 1.50
C PHE A 89 -2.98 6.31 0.00
N GLN A 90 -3.24 7.57 -0.38
CA GLN A 90 -3.43 7.95 -1.78
C GLN A 90 -2.18 7.64 -2.61
N LYS A 91 -0.99 7.97 -2.11
CA LYS A 91 0.28 7.60 -2.78
C LYS A 91 0.42 6.09 -2.97
N GLY A 92 0.04 5.28 -1.98
CA GLY A 92 0.04 3.83 -2.09
C GLY A 92 -0.97 3.31 -3.12
N LEU A 93 -2.15 3.94 -3.20
CA LEU A 93 -3.16 3.63 -4.21
C LEU A 93 -2.65 3.94 -5.62
N ASP A 94 -2.06 5.11 -5.81
CA ASP A 94 -1.48 5.50 -7.09
C ASP A 94 -0.33 4.56 -7.48
N TYR A 95 0.54 4.20 -6.53
CA TYR A 95 1.60 3.20 -6.74
C TYR A 95 1.06 1.86 -7.27
N VAL A 96 0.06 1.26 -6.60
CA VAL A 96 -0.46 -0.05 -7.04
C VAL A 96 -1.21 0.06 -8.37
N LEU A 97 -1.88 1.17 -8.65
CA LEU A 97 -2.56 1.36 -9.93
C LEU A 97 -1.58 1.60 -11.08
N GLU A 98 -0.50 2.33 -10.85
CA GLU A 98 0.55 2.59 -11.83
C GLU A 98 1.41 1.35 -12.13
N ALA A 99 1.66 0.52 -11.12
CA ALA A 99 2.41 -0.72 -11.27
C ALA A 99 1.69 -1.79 -12.10
N GLN A 100 0.37 -1.67 -12.31
CA GLN A 100 -0.39 -2.69 -13.03
C GLN A 100 0.00 -2.72 -14.52
N TYR A 101 0.30 -3.91 -15.03
CA TYR A 101 0.59 -4.11 -16.43
C TYR A 101 -0.63 -3.87 -17.33
N PRO A 102 -0.43 -3.56 -18.63
CA PRO A 102 -1.52 -3.42 -19.58
C PRO A 102 -2.44 -4.66 -19.66
N ASN A 103 -1.90 -5.86 -19.47
CA ASN A 103 -2.65 -7.12 -19.45
C ASN A 103 -3.33 -7.43 -18.10
N GLY A 104 -3.16 -6.59 -17.09
CA GLY A 104 -3.86 -6.66 -15.81
C GLY A 104 -3.10 -7.31 -14.66
N GLY A 105 -1.98 -7.97 -14.91
CA GLY A 105 -1.14 -8.52 -13.85
C GLY A 105 -0.31 -7.46 -13.13
N TRP A 106 0.30 -7.85 -12.01
CA TRP A 106 1.21 -6.98 -11.25
C TRP A 106 2.62 -7.57 -11.17
N PRO A 107 3.67 -6.74 -11.32
CA PRO A 107 5.04 -7.15 -11.02
C PRO A 107 5.24 -7.34 -9.51
N GLN A 108 6.30 -8.05 -9.14
CA GLN A 108 6.68 -8.17 -7.74
C GLN A 108 7.20 -6.85 -7.18
N PHE A 109 8.03 -6.15 -7.94
CA PHE A 109 8.64 -4.85 -7.59
C PHE A 109 8.22 -3.79 -8.61
N TYR A 110 8.02 -2.55 -8.13
CA TYR A 110 7.80 -1.39 -9.00
C TYR A 110 8.58 -0.19 -8.46
N PRO A 111 9.34 0.57 -9.29
CA PRO A 111 9.58 0.38 -10.71
C PRO A 111 10.20 -0.97 -11.07
N LEU A 112 10.02 -1.38 -12.33
CA LEU A 112 10.40 -2.71 -12.79
C LEU A 112 11.89 -2.99 -12.60
N ARG A 113 12.18 -4.25 -12.30
CA ARG A 113 13.53 -4.80 -12.20
C ARG A 113 13.73 -5.87 -13.26
N ASP A 114 14.95 -5.97 -13.77
CA ASP A 114 15.31 -7.07 -14.66
C ASP A 114 15.24 -8.43 -13.92
N GLY A 115 14.82 -9.46 -14.65
CA GLY A 115 14.67 -10.82 -14.14
C GLY A 115 13.24 -11.16 -13.70
N TYR A 116 13.10 -12.26 -12.95
CA TYR A 116 11.79 -12.85 -12.63
C TYR A 116 10.86 -11.92 -11.85
N TRP A 117 11.41 -10.90 -11.18
CA TRP A 117 10.67 -9.88 -10.43
C TRP A 117 9.69 -9.06 -11.31
N SER A 118 9.91 -9.06 -12.62
CA SER A 118 9.03 -8.45 -13.62
C SER A 118 7.89 -9.37 -14.06
N HIS A 119 7.85 -10.63 -13.64
CA HIS A 119 6.75 -11.52 -13.98
C HIS A 119 5.49 -11.15 -13.18
N ILE A 120 4.33 -11.57 -13.68
CA ILE A 120 3.07 -11.46 -12.95
C ILE A 120 3.21 -12.27 -11.66
N THR A 121 3.06 -11.61 -10.51
CA THR A 121 3.41 -12.20 -9.22
C THR A 121 2.17 -12.58 -8.42
N TYR A 122 1.83 -13.88 -8.50
CA TYR A 122 0.86 -14.52 -7.62
C TYR A 122 1.46 -15.01 -6.30
N ASN A 123 2.79 -15.12 -6.23
CA ASN A 123 3.52 -15.57 -5.05
C ASN A 123 3.19 -14.72 -3.81
N ASP A 124 3.14 -15.36 -2.63
CA ASP A 124 2.85 -14.74 -1.33
C ASP A 124 1.57 -13.86 -1.33
N ASP A 125 0.57 -14.30 -2.08
CA ASP A 125 -0.72 -13.61 -2.28
C ASP A 125 -0.57 -12.17 -2.77
N ALA A 126 0.56 -11.78 -3.37
CA ALA A 126 0.88 -10.39 -3.65
C ALA A 126 -0.19 -9.70 -4.52
N MET A 127 -0.49 -10.26 -5.69
CA MET A 127 -1.56 -9.77 -6.56
C MET A 127 -2.94 -9.84 -5.90
N ILE A 128 -3.23 -10.91 -5.16
CA ILE A 128 -4.54 -11.11 -4.51
C ILE A 128 -4.75 -10.07 -3.41
N GLY A 129 -3.75 -9.80 -2.57
CA GLY A 129 -3.79 -8.79 -1.52
C GLY A 129 -4.03 -7.37 -2.05
N VAL A 130 -3.42 -7.03 -3.19
CA VAL A 130 -3.72 -5.80 -3.92
C VAL A 130 -5.17 -5.79 -4.38
N MET A 131 -5.62 -6.81 -5.11
CA MET A 131 -6.97 -6.88 -5.66
C MET A 131 -8.06 -6.85 -4.58
N GLU A 132 -7.85 -7.50 -3.45
CA GLU A 132 -8.74 -7.43 -2.29
C GLU A 132 -8.83 -6.01 -1.72
N THR A 133 -7.70 -5.30 -1.62
CA THR A 133 -7.66 -3.91 -1.14
C THR A 133 -8.47 -3.02 -2.08
N LEU A 134 -8.24 -3.16 -3.39
CA LEU A 134 -9.01 -2.46 -4.42
C LEU A 134 -10.50 -2.81 -4.34
N ARG A 135 -10.84 -4.08 -4.09
CA ARG A 135 -12.24 -4.53 -3.95
C ARG A 135 -12.93 -3.87 -2.75
N SER A 136 -12.27 -3.79 -1.59
CA SER A 136 -12.81 -3.09 -0.42
C SER A 136 -13.02 -1.59 -0.68
N ILE A 137 -12.11 -0.97 -1.45
CA ILE A 137 -12.28 0.40 -1.94
C ILE A 137 -13.51 0.49 -2.84
N VAL A 138 -13.65 -0.38 -3.85
CA VAL A 138 -14.79 -0.35 -4.78
C VAL A 138 -16.13 -0.57 -4.05
N ASN A 139 -16.15 -1.44 -3.04
CA ASN A 139 -17.33 -1.76 -2.25
C ASN A 139 -17.71 -0.70 -1.20
N ARG A 140 -16.95 0.40 -1.11
CA ARG A 140 -17.16 1.46 -0.11
C ARG A 140 -17.21 0.91 1.32
N GLU A 141 -16.36 -0.06 1.63
CA GLU A 141 -16.25 -0.54 3.01
C GLU A 141 -15.93 0.62 3.96
N PRO A 142 -16.33 0.55 5.26
CA PRO A 142 -16.28 1.70 6.16
C PRO A 142 -14.92 2.40 6.26
N ASP A 143 -13.84 1.63 6.15
CA ASP A 143 -12.46 2.14 6.23
C ASP A 143 -12.04 2.92 4.97
N TYR A 144 -12.82 2.89 3.88
CA TYR A 144 -12.49 3.48 2.58
C TYR A 144 -13.56 4.47 2.07
N VAL A 145 -14.49 4.91 2.91
CA VAL A 145 -15.55 5.86 2.52
C VAL A 145 -14.96 7.18 2.00
N PHE A 146 -13.76 7.55 2.47
CA PHE A 146 -13.07 8.79 2.07
C PHE A 146 -12.45 8.75 0.66
N VAL A 147 -12.36 7.58 0.03
CA VAL A 147 -11.77 7.43 -1.31
C VAL A 147 -12.71 8.04 -2.35
N SER A 148 -12.15 8.78 -3.31
CA SER A 148 -12.92 9.48 -4.34
C SER A 148 -13.64 8.52 -5.27
N ASP A 149 -14.74 8.95 -5.89
CA ASP A 149 -15.44 8.14 -6.89
C ASP A 149 -14.57 7.89 -8.13
N ALA A 150 -13.71 8.85 -8.50
CA ALA A 150 -12.77 8.69 -9.61
C ALA A 150 -11.76 7.56 -9.33
N ASP A 151 -11.22 7.49 -8.11
CA ASP A 151 -10.32 6.43 -7.70
C ASP A 151 -11.03 5.07 -7.59
N ARG A 152 -12.31 5.04 -7.20
CA ARG A 152 -13.11 3.80 -7.22
C ARG A 152 -13.32 3.30 -8.64
N VAL A 153 -13.49 4.18 -9.63
CA VAL A 153 -13.56 3.79 -11.05
C VAL A 153 -12.22 3.20 -11.51
N ARG A 154 -11.10 3.86 -11.21
CA ARG A 154 -9.75 3.34 -11.53
C ARG A 154 -9.50 1.98 -10.87
N ALA A 155 -9.86 1.82 -9.59
CA ALA A 155 -9.74 0.56 -8.86
C ALA A 155 -10.60 -0.55 -9.47
N ARG A 156 -11.84 -0.25 -9.88
CA ARG A 156 -12.73 -1.22 -10.54
C ARG A 156 -12.13 -1.71 -11.86
N GLN A 157 -11.66 -0.78 -12.71
CA GLN A 157 -11.01 -1.13 -13.97
C GLN A 157 -9.76 -1.99 -13.76
N ALA A 158 -8.96 -1.67 -12.73
CA ALA A 158 -7.80 -2.48 -12.38
C ALA A 158 -8.18 -3.90 -11.95
N ILE A 159 -9.23 -4.06 -11.14
CA ILE A 159 -9.74 -5.39 -10.74
C ILE A 159 -10.22 -6.18 -11.96
N GLU A 160 -10.99 -5.57 -12.86
CA GLU A 160 -11.50 -6.23 -14.07
C GLU A 160 -10.36 -6.77 -14.94
N LYS A 161 -9.31 -5.96 -15.17
CA LYS A 161 -8.10 -6.42 -15.87
C LYS A 161 -7.37 -7.51 -15.11
N GLY A 162 -7.25 -7.39 -13.78
CA GLY A 162 -6.62 -8.42 -12.93
C GLY A 162 -7.34 -9.76 -13.00
N ILE A 163 -8.68 -9.76 -12.99
CA ILE A 163 -9.48 -10.97 -13.18
C ILE A 163 -9.26 -11.55 -14.58
N GLN A 164 -9.26 -10.72 -15.62
CA GLN A 164 -8.99 -11.18 -16.98
C GLN A 164 -7.61 -11.85 -17.07
N CYS A 165 -6.58 -11.24 -16.49
CA CYS A 165 -5.23 -11.79 -16.43
C CYS A 165 -5.14 -13.16 -15.73
N ILE A 166 -6.01 -13.42 -14.75
CA ILE A 166 -6.05 -14.71 -14.04
C ILE A 166 -6.73 -15.80 -14.88
N LEU A 167 -7.71 -15.43 -15.71
CA LEU A 167 -8.54 -16.38 -16.45
C LEU A 167 -7.99 -16.74 -17.85
N THR A 168 -6.95 -16.04 -18.32
CA THR A 168 -6.31 -16.23 -19.63
C THR A 168 -4.98 -16.93 -19.50
#